data_AF-A0A8X6XDN9-F1
#
_entry.id   AF-A0A8X6XDN9-F1
#
_cell.length_a   1.000
_cell.length_b   1.000
_cell.length_c   1.000
_cell.angle_alpha   90.00
_cell.angle_beta   90.00
_cell.angle_gamma   90.00
#
_symmetry.space_group_name_H-M   'P 1'
#
loop_
_entity.id
_entity.type
_entity.pdbx_description
1 polymer ?
#
loop_
_entity_poly.entity_id
_entity_poly.type
_entity_poly.pdbx_seq_one_letter_code
_entity_poly.pdbx_strand_id
1 'polypeptide(L)'
;MEEAAVSQSPAQFHSLFAILVALCGLNKPITLWENHKEAMTEDFLHQARSLSAGKFANKLLQIGDGKVPEDPSTGIIIMPCGHIVNSPDELLSKVYPNIQQNFKDQDSLSHRAILASRNDVVEKLNVTIQKQLPGQEYAYKSIKCILNDDEAIQYPIEFLSSTQTPDLLAQNSGF
;
A
#
# COMPACT_ATOMS: atom_id res chain seq x y z
N MET A 1 -7.07 22.46 -27.14
CA MET A 1 -6.23 22.13 -25.97
C MET A 1 -6.55 20.75 -25.41
N GLU A 2 -7.78 20.24 -25.61
CA GLU A 2 -8.17 18.86 -25.25
C GLU A 2 -7.31 17.77 -25.90
N GLU A 3 -7.05 17.80 -27.22
CA GLU A 3 -6.22 16.76 -27.88
C GLU A 3 -4.74 16.78 -27.46
N ALA A 4 -4.22 17.95 -27.05
CA ALA A 4 -2.84 18.09 -26.60
C ALA A 4 -2.64 17.65 -25.13
N ALA A 5 -3.68 17.73 -24.31
CA ALA A 5 -3.65 17.30 -22.91
C ALA A 5 -3.55 15.77 -22.76
N VAL A 6 -3.95 15.02 -23.80
CA VAL A 6 -3.94 13.54 -23.80
C VAL A 6 -2.62 12.96 -24.33
N SER A 7 -1.80 13.74 -25.04
CA SER A 7 -0.67 13.22 -25.83
C SER A 7 0.71 13.84 -25.55
N GLN A 8 0.80 14.93 -24.77
CA GLN A 8 2.07 15.62 -24.53
C GLN A 8 2.51 15.58 -23.06
N SER A 9 3.83 15.70 -22.84
CA SER A 9 4.38 15.75 -21.48
C SER A 9 3.94 17.04 -20.75
N PRO A 10 3.69 17.01 -19.43
CA PRO A 10 3.27 18.19 -18.65
C PRO A 10 4.18 19.42 -18.85
N ALA A 11 5.49 19.22 -19.01
CA ALA A 11 6.47 20.26 -19.29
C ALA A 11 6.24 21.00 -20.64
N GLN A 12 5.78 20.28 -21.67
CA GLN A 12 5.42 20.89 -22.95
C GLN A 12 4.12 21.69 -22.84
N PHE A 13 3.19 21.21 -22.03
CA PHE A 13 1.92 21.89 -21.77
C PHE A 13 2.13 23.21 -21.00
N HIS A 14 3.04 23.22 -20.01
CA HIS A 14 3.50 24.44 -19.34
C HIS A 14 4.12 25.45 -20.31
N SER A 15 5.00 24.98 -21.19
CA SER A 15 5.68 25.82 -22.18
C SER A 15 4.67 26.45 -23.15
N LEU A 16 3.69 25.67 -23.61
CA LEU A 16 2.63 26.15 -24.47
C LEU A 16 1.74 27.18 -23.78
N PHE A 17 1.35 26.94 -22.52
CA PHE A 17 0.56 27.90 -21.74
C PHE A 17 1.32 29.23 -21.52
N ALA A 18 2.62 29.16 -21.18
CA ALA A 18 3.46 30.33 -21.01
C ALA A 18 3.57 31.15 -22.32
N ILE A 19 3.71 30.47 -23.47
CA ILE A 19 3.70 31.11 -24.80
C ILE A 19 2.37 31.79 -25.07
N LEU A 20 1.24 31.12 -24.81
CA LEU A 20 -0.09 31.68 -25.04
C LEU A 20 -0.36 32.92 -24.18
N VAL A 21 0.07 32.91 -22.91
CA VAL A 21 -0.06 34.06 -22.01
C VAL A 21 0.87 35.20 -22.43
N ALA A 22 2.12 34.90 -22.76
CA ALA A 22 3.14 35.92 -23.04
C ALA A 22 3.02 36.55 -24.42
N LEU A 23 2.60 35.78 -25.44
CA LEU A 23 2.64 36.21 -26.84
C LEU A 23 1.27 36.36 -27.48
N CYS A 24 0.25 35.63 -27.01
CA CYS A 24 -1.03 35.56 -27.72
C CYS A 24 -2.14 36.41 -27.09
N GLY A 25 -1.87 37.12 -25.98
CA GLY A 25 -2.82 38.06 -25.38
C GLY A 25 -4.16 37.39 -25.04
N LEU A 26 -4.11 36.27 -24.33
CA LEU A 26 -5.31 35.52 -23.95
C LEU A 26 -6.34 36.43 -23.26
N ASN A 27 -7.56 36.47 -23.78
CA ASN A 27 -8.66 37.25 -23.18
C ASN A 27 -9.08 36.73 -21.79
N LYS A 28 -8.85 35.44 -21.50
CA LYS A 28 -9.25 34.77 -20.24
C LYS A 28 -8.23 33.72 -19.78
N PRO A 29 -7.01 34.12 -19.37
CA PRO A 29 -5.95 33.20 -18.98
C PRO A 29 -6.30 32.40 -17.72
N ILE A 30 -7.08 32.99 -16.81
CA ILE A 30 -7.50 32.33 -15.55
C ILE A 30 -8.44 31.16 -15.85
N THR A 31 -9.44 31.35 -16.73
CA THR A 31 -10.37 30.26 -17.11
C THR A 31 -9.64 29.12 -17.78
N LEU A 32 -8.62 29.44 -18.59
CA LEU A 32 -7.80 28.44 -19.25
C LEU A 32 -6.93 27.66 -18.25
N TRP A 33 -6.34 28.36 -17.27
CA TRP A 33 -5.62 27.75 -16.17
C TRP A 33 -6.51 26.80 -15.37
N GLU A 34 -7.67 27.25 -14.91
CA GLU A 34 -8.58 26.44 -14.09
C GLU A 34 -9.02 25.14 -14.79
N ASN A 35 -9.23 25.20 -16.11
CA ASN A 35 -9.64 24.03 -16.89
C ASN A 35 -8.51 23.00 -17.11
N HIS A 36 -7.24 23.39 -16.94
CA HIS A 36 -6.09 22.55 -17.31
C HIS A 36 -4.99 22.46 -16.23
N LYS A 37 -5.23 23.02 -15.03
CA LYS A 37 -4.26 23.03 -13.92
C LYS A 37 -3.82 21.64 -13.47
N GLU A 38 -4.68 20.63 -13.55
CA GLU A 38 -4.35 19.27 -13.13
C GLU A 38 -3.33 18.63 -14.07
N ALA A 39 -3.54 18.75 -15.39
CA ALA A 39 -2.58 18.29 -16.40
C ALA A 39 -1.27 19.08 -16.40
N MET A 40 -1.32 20.37 -16.04
CA MET A 40 -0.13 21.20 -15.86
C MET A 40 0.65 20.74 -14.63
N THR A 41 0.02 20.68 -13.46
CA THR A 41 0.73 20.45 -12.19
C THR A 41 1.17 19.00 -11.95
N GLU A 42 0.87 18.07 -12.85
CA GLU A 42 1.14 16.64 -12.70
C GLU A 42 2.63 16.31 -12.52
N ASP A 43 3.53 16.96 -13.27
CA ASP A 43 4.98 16.76 -13.15
C ASP A 43 5.53 17.30 -11.82
N PHE A 44 5.06 18.47 -11.37
CA PHE A 44 5.39 19.05 -10.07
C PHE A 44 4.89 18.17 -8.93
N LEU A 45 3.69 17.61 -9.06
CA LEU A 45 3.15 16.65 -8.08
C LEU A 45 3.94 15.35 -8.09
N HIS A 46 4.30 14.82 -9.26
CA HIS A 46 5.15 13.63 -9.38
C HIS A 46 6.55 13.87 -8.81
N GLN A 47 7.14 15.03 -9.07
CA GLN A 47 8.45 15.40 -8.56
C GLN A 47 8.41 15.66 -7.05
N ALA A 48 7.37 16.31 -6.54
CA ALA A 48 7.17 16.50 -5.10
C ALA A 48 6.99 15.16 -4.38
N ARG A 49 6.21 14.23 -4.96
CA ARG A 49 6.06 12.84 -4.47
C ARG A 49 7.39 12.07 -4.55
N SER A 50 8.16 12.26 -5.61
CA SER A 50 9.48 11.61 -5.80
C SER A 50 10.53 12.15 -4.82
N LEU A 51 10.55 13.46 -4.55
CA LEU A 51 11.45 14.09 -3.58
C LEU A 51 11.12 13.67 -2.14
N SER A 52 9.84 13.54 -1.78
CA SER A 52 9.44 13.04 -0.46
C SER A 52 9.72 11.54 -0.31
N ALA A 53 9.42 10.74 -1.35
CA ALA A 53 9.75 9.31 -1.38
C ALA A 53 11.26 9.06 -1.34
N GLY A 54 12.06 9.86 -2.07
CA GLY A 54 13.51 9.78 -2.06
C GLY A 54 14.13 10.18 -0.72
N LYS A 55 13.58 11.19 -0.04
CA LYS A 55 13.98 11.53 1.34
C LYS A 55 13.65 10.40 2.33
N PHE A 56 12.48 9.79 2.18
CA PHE A 56 12.07 8.65 2.99
C PHE A 56 12.98 7.43 2.76
N ALA A 57 13.24 7.07 1.51
CA ALA A 57 14.15 5.97 1.15
C ALA A 57 15.57 6.20 1.69
N ASN A 58 16.12 7.41 1.54
CA ASN A 58 17.42 7.74 2.13
C ASN A 58 17.43 7.64 3.65
N LYS A 59 16.32 7.98 4.32
CA LYS A 59 16.21 7.83 5.77
C LYS A 59 16.16 6.36 6.18
N LEU A 60 15.44 5.51 5.45
CA LEU A 60 15.43 4.07 5.65
C LEU A 60 16.84 3.46 5.48
N LEU A 61 17.61 3.91 4.49
CA LEU A 61 19.00 3.50 4.32
C LEU A 61 19.86 3.89 5.53
N GLN A 62 19.72 5.11 6.05
CA GLN A 62 20.44 5.54 7.26
C GLN A 62 20.08 4.70 8.50
N ILE A 63 18.84 4.22 8.59
CA ILE A 63 18.41 3.30 9.65
C ILE A 63 19.10 1.94 9.50
N GLY A 64 19.09 1.38 8.28
CA GLY A 64 19.80 0.14 7.98
C GLY A 64 21.32 0.22 8.23
N ASP A 65 21.91 1.40 8.00
CA ASP A 65 23.31 1.70 8.28
C ASP A 65 23.61 1.96 9.78
N GLY A 66 22.60 2.00 10.65
CA GLY A 66 22.77 2.31 12.08
C GLY A 66 23.16 3.77 12.38
N LYS A 67 22.90 4.70 11.44
CA LYS A 67 23.25 6.14 11.57
C LYS A 67 22.17 6.97 12.25
N VAL A 68 20.99 6.39 12.49
CA VAL A 68 19.88 7.07 13.16
C VAL A 68 19.83 6.61 14.62
N PRO A 69 19.96 7.53 15.59
CA PRO A 69 19.92 7.16 17.00
C PRO A 69 18.52 6.69 17.40
N GLU A 70 18.48 5.60 18.16
CA GLU A 70 17.30 5.15 18.87
C GLU A 70 17.06 6.01 20.11
N ASP A 71 15.79 6.15 20.51
CA ASP A 71 15.46 6.72 21.80
C ASP A 71 16.04 5.83 22.93
N PRO A 72 16.88 6.35 23.84
CA PRO A 72 17.57 5.54 24.83
C PRO A 72 16.67 4.83 25.85
N SER A 73 15.43 5.30 26.02
CA SER A 73 14.49 4.76 27.02
C SER A 73 13.59 3.68 26.43
N THR A 74 13.29 3.78 25.13
CA THR A 74 12.31 2.92 24.46
C THR A 74 12.92 2.02 23.38
N GLY A 75 14.13 2.32 22.89
CA GLY A 75 14.76 1.63 21.77
C GLY A 75 14.05 1.89 20.43
N ILE A 76 13.26 2.95 20.33
CA ILE A 76 12.45 3.26 19.15
C ILE A 76 13.14 4.33 18.30
N ILE A 77 13.20 4.11 16.99
CA ILE A 77 13.62 5.13 16.03
C ILE A 77 12.41 6.00 15.66
N ILE A 78 12.49 7.30 15.97
CA ILE A 78 11.43 8.25 15.62
C ILE A 78 11.57 8.65 14.15
N MET A 79 10.55 8.33 13.35
CA MET A 79 10.46 8.76 11.97
C MET A 79 9.78 10.13 11.87
N PRO A 80 10.22 11.02 10.95
CA PRO A 80 9.56 12.29 10.70
C PRO A 80 8.17 12.16 10.06
N CYS A 81 7.74 10.92 9.77
CA CYS A 81 6.45 10.59 9.17
C CYS A 81 5.88 9.34 9.85
N GLY A 82 4.56 9.33 10.00
CA GLY A 82 3.81 8.22 10.61
C GLY A 82 3.34 8.52 12.03
N HIS A 83 2.40 7.72 12.50
CA HIS A 83 1.90 7.77 13.88
C HIS A 83 2.48 6.60 14.64
N ILE A 84 3.23 6.89 15.70
CA ILE A 84 3.62 5.88 16.68
C ILE A 84 2.37 5.53 17.47
N VAL A 85 2.12 4.24 17.63
CA VAL A 85 1.00 3.68 18.40
C VAL A 85 1.56 2.85 19.55
N ASN A 86 0.90 2.88 20.70
CA ASN A 86 1.41 2.23 21.90
C ASN A 86 0.82 0.83 22.10
N SER A 87 -0.17 0.43 21.30
CA SER A 87 -0.80 -0.88 21.38
C SER A 87 -1.26 -1.39 20.01
N PRO A 88 -1.34 -2.72 19.83
CA PRO A 88 -1.94 -3.33 18.65
C PRO A 88 -3.41 -2.91 18.43
N ASP A 89 -4.18 -2.70 19.50
CA ASP A 89 -5.58 -2.28 19.40
C ASP A 89 -5.72 -0.84 18.86
N GLU A 90 -4.81 0.06 19.24
CA GLU A 90 -4.74 1.40 18.67
C GLU A 90 -4.38 1.34 17.18
N LEU A 91 -3.43 0.48 16.79
CA LEU A 91 -3.10 0.25 15.38
C LEU A 91 -4.33 -0.24 14.59
N LEU A 92 -5.03 -1.24 15.13
CA LEU A 92 -6.20 -1.84 14.51
C LEU A 92 -7.34 -0.84 14.34
N SER A 93 -7.65 -0.05 15.36
CA SER A 93 -8.71 0.94 15.28
C SER A 93 -8.40 2.09 14.29
N LYS A 94 -7.12 2.45 14.13
CA LYS A 94 -6.69 3.42 13.11
C LYS A 94 -6.75 2.85 11.69
N VAL A 95 -6.30 1.61 11.49
CA VAL A 95 -6.29 0.98 10.16
C VAL A 95 -7.68 0.51 9.77
N TYR A 96 -8.44 -0.12 10.65
CA TYR A 96 -9.79 -0.65 10.42
C TYR A 96 -10.80 -0.02 11.39
N PRO A 97 -11.24 1.23 11.15
CA PRO A 97 -12.20 1.91 12.00
C PRO A 97 -13.56 1.20 11.95
N ASN A 98 -14.09 0.86 13.14
CA ASN A 98 -15.37 0.18 13.32
C ASN A 98 -15.53 -1.08 12.45
N ILE A 99 -14.53 -1.96 12.45
CA ILE A 99 -14.50 -3.15 11.60
C ILE A 99 -15.77 -4.02 11.73
N GLN A 100 -16.39 -4.07 12.92
CA GLN A 100 -17.63 -4.84 13.14
C GLN A 100 -18.82 -4.35 12.32
N GLN A 101 -18.84 -3.06 11.96
CA GLN A 101 -19.91 -2.46 11.16
C GLN A 101 -19.52 -2.43 9.68
N ASN A 102 -18.24 -2.20 9.39
CA ASN A 102 -17.73 -1.98 8.04
C ASN A 102 -17.18 -3.25 7.36
N PHE A 103 -17.27 -4.43 7.98
CA PHE A 103 -16.69 -5.67 7.43
C PHE A 103 -17.25 -6.10 6.07
N LYS A 104 -18.40 -5.57 5.64
CA LYS A 104 -18.99 -5.83 4.32
C LYS A 104 -18.50 -4.89 3.23
N ASP A 105 -17.80 -3.82 3.61
CA ASP A 105 -17.24 -2.84 2.68
C ASP A 105 -15.94 -3.39 2.08
N GLN A 106 -16.09 -4.05 0.93
CA GLN A 106 -14.97 -4.66 0.22
C GLN A 106 -13.94 -3.64 -0.27
N ASP A 107 -14.37 -2.43 -0.63
CA ASP A 107 -13.48 -1.37 -1.09
C ASP A 107 -12.63 -0.84 0.07
N SER A 108 -13.23 -0.58 1.23
CA SER A 108 -12.48 -0.10 2.39
C SER A 108 -11.51 -1.14 2.96
N LEU A 109 -11.85 -2.43 2.90
CA LEU A 109 -10.99 -3.51 3.40
C LEU A 109 -9.84 -3.84 2.44
N SER A 110 -10.09 -3.84 1.13
CA SER A 110 -9.07 -4.20 0.12
C SER A 110 -7.92 -3.20 0.01
N HIS A 111 -8.17 -1.92 0.30
CA HIS A 111 -7.15 -0.87 0.24
C HIS A 111 -6.27 -0.76 1.50
N ARG A 112 -6.44 -1.66 2.49
CA ARG A 112 -5.77 -1.55 3.79
C ARG A 112 -5.07 -2.85 4.15
N ALA A 113 -3.83 -2.72 4.63
CA ALA A 113 -3.02 -3.84 5.09
C ALA A 113 -2.20 -3.46 6.32
N ILE A 114 -2.00 -4.41 7.22
CA ILE A 114 -1.04 -4.31 8.32
C ILE A 114 0.10 -5.27 8.03
N LEU A 115 1.32 -4.73 8.00
CA LEU A 115 2.54 -5.50 7.79
C LEU A 115 3.32 -5.58 9.09
N ALA A 116 3.88 -6.74 9.38
CA ALA A 116 4.77 -6.95 10.51
C ALA A 116 6.03 -7.70 10.05
N SER A 117 7.15 -7.45 10.72
CA SER A 117 8.44 -8.07 10.39
C SER A 117 8.52 -9.56 10.75
N ARG A 118 7.61 -10.06 11.59
CA ARG A 118 7.60 -11.45 12.05
C ARG A 118 6.21 -12.09 11.89
N ASN A 119 6.19 -13.33 11.44
CA ASN A 119 4.95 -14.08 11.19
C ASN A 119 4.14 -14.35 12.47
N ASP A 120 4.79 -14.54 13.62
CA ASP A 120 4.09 -14.74 14.90
C ASP A 120 3.29 -13.49 15.34
N VAL A 121 3.76 -12.31 14.96
CA VAL A 121 3.03 -11.04 15.15
C VAL A 121 1.86 -10.93 14.17
N VAL A 122 2.08 -11.31 12.90
CA VAL A 122 1.02 -11.36 11.88
C VAL A 122 -0.12 -12.28 12.32
N GLU A 123 0.20 -13.48 12.80
CA GLU A 123 -0.78 -14.46 13.25
C GLU A 123 -1.61 -13.92 14.42
N LYS A 124 -0.97 -13.30 15.43
CA LYS A 124 -1.65 -12.65 16.55
C LYS A 124 -2.61 -11.54 16.11
N LEU A 125 -2.20 -10.72 15.14
CA LEU A 125 -3.03 -9.65 14.59
C LEU A 125 -4.23 -10.22 13.81
N ASN A 126 -4.00 -11.22 12.97
CA ASN A 126 -5.05 -11.88 12.19
C ASN A 126 -6.10 -12.52 13.10
N VAL A 127 -5.68 -13.24 14.14
CA VAL A 127 -6.59 -13.82 15.14
C VAL A 127 -7.38 -12.73 15.86
N THR A 128 -6.73 -11.63 16.22
CA THR A 128 -7.41 -10.50 16.90
C THR A 128 -8.47 -9.86 16.00
N ILE A 129 -8.15 -9.62 14.72
CA ILE A 129 -9.10 -9.09 13.72
C ILE A 129 -10.26 -10.06 13.53
N GLN A 130 -9.97 -11.34 13.33
CA GLN A 130 -10.98 -12.37 13.10
C GLN A 130 -12.00 -12.45 14.24
N LYS A 131 -11.54 -12.35 15.50
CA LYS A 131 -12.41 -12.33 16.69
C LYS A 131 -13.33 -11.11 16.77
N GLN A 132 -12.97 -10.01 16.13
CA GLN A 132 -13.81 -8.81 16.08
C GLN A 132 -14.88 -8.90 14.99
N LEU A 133 -14.69 -9.73 13.96
CA LEU A 133 -15.66 -9.85 12.87
C LEU A 133 -16.94 -10.56 13.33
N PRO A 134 -18.12 -10.01 13.03
CA PRO A 134 -19.38 -10.69 13.32
C PRO A 134 -19.60 -11.84 12.32
N GLY A 135 -20.02 -12.99 12.83
CA GLY A 135 -20.33 -14.14 11.99
C GLY A 135 -19.94 -15.46 12.65
N GLN A 136 -20.15 -16.55 11.92
CA GLN A 136 -19.75 -17.87 12.35
C GLN A 136 -18.34 -18.17 11.86
N GLU A 137 -17.48 -18.64 12.75
CA GLU A 137 -16.13 -19.09 12.40
C GLU A 137 -16.18 -20.47 11.77
N TYR A 138 -15.46 -20.65 10.68
CA TYR A 138 -15.29 -21.93 10.00
C TYR A 138 -13.81 -22.29 9.94
N ALA A 139 -13.47 -23.46 10.47
CA ALA A 139 -12.14 -24.03 10.36
C ALA A 139 -12.06 -24.91 9.12
N TYR A 140 -11.17 -24.56 8.19
CA TYR A 140 -10.87 -25.37 7.02
C TYR A 140 -9.60 -26.19 7.29
N LYS A 141 -9.67 -27.50 7.10
CA LYS A 141 -8.50 -28.37 7.18
C LYS A 141 -7.80 -28.36 5.82
N SER A 142 -6.49 -28.14 5.81
CA SER A 142 -5.70 -28.36 4.60
C SER A 142 -5.70 -29.84 4.25
N ILE A 143 -5.81 -30.16 2.96
CA ILE A 143 -5.63 -31.53 2.47
C ILE A 143 -4.14 -31.77 2.41
N LYS A 144 -3.65 -32.64 3.30
CA LYS A 144 -2.27 -33.13 3.30
C LYS A 144 -2.26 -34.59 2.85
N CYS A 145 -2.75 -34.84 1.65
CA CYS A 145 -2.80 -36.18 1.08
C CYS A 145 -2.02 -36.22 -0.23
N ILE A 146 -1.09 -37.15 -0.32
CA ILE A 146 -0.56 -37.62 -1.59
C ILE A 146 -1.64 -38.56 -2.13
N LEU A 147 -2.24 -38.21 -3.26
CA LEU A 147 -3.09 -39.14 -3.99
C LEU A 147 -2.12 -40.07 -4.74
N ASN A 148 -2.05 -41.33 -4.32
CA ASN A 148 -1.27 -42.44 -4.88
C ASN A 148 0.11 -42.68 -4.23
N ASP A 149 0.20 -43.79 -3.51
CA ASP A 149 1.47 -44.36 -3.02
C ASP A 149 2.44 -44.73 -4.18
N ASP A 150 1.91 -44.95 -5.39
CA ASP A 150 2.69 -45.33 -6.57
C ASP A 150 3.40 -44.15 -7.27
N GLU A 151 3.08 -42.89 -6.92
CA GLU A 151 3.75 -41.67 -7.43
C GLU A 151 4.56 -40.93 -6.34
N ALA A 152 4.72 -41.52 -5.16
CA ALA A 152 5.34 -40.91 -3.98
C ALA A 152 6.88 -40.68 -4.06
N ILE A 153 7.47 -40.61 -5.26
CA ILE A 153 8.93 -40.45 -5.45
C ILE A 153 9.33 -39.06 -5.98
N GLN A 154 8.52 -38.00 -5.78
CA GLN A 154 8.96 -36.68 -6.27
C GLN A 154 9.05 -35.54 -5.27
N TYR A 155 8.56 -35.67 -4.03
CA TYR A 155 8.68 -34.56 -3.08
C TYR A 155 9.02 -35.04 -1.67
N PRO A 156 10.16 -34.59 -1.09
CA PRO A 156 10.47 -34.82 0.31
C PRO A 156 9.34 -34.28 1.20
N ILE A 157 9.00 -34.99 2.27
CA ILE A 157 7.94 -34.61 3.23
C ILE A 157 8.19 -33.23 3.87
N GLU A 158 9.44 -32.77 3.83
CA GLU A 158 9.90 -31.44 4.22
C GLU A 158 9.24 -30.33 3.39
N PHE A 159 8.91 -30.58 2.12
CA PHE A 159 8.23 -29.65 1.22
C PHE A 159 6.76 -29.44 1.61
N LEU A 160 6.12 -30.48 2.17
CA LEU A 160 4.75 -30.43 2.73
C LEU A 160 4.72 -29.92 4.18
N SER A 161 5.88 -29.72 4.79
CA SER A 161 6.04 -29.22 6.17
C SER A 161 6.34 -27.72 6.23
N SER A 162 6.58 -27.06 5.09
CA SER A 162 6.82 -25.63 5.07
C SER A 162 5.50 -24.88 5.25
N THR A 163 5.12 -24.62 6.49
CA THR A 163 4.07 -23.67 6.87
C THR A 163 4.56 -22.23 6.66
N GLN A 164 4.88 -21.90 5.41
CA GLN A 164 4.91 -20.54 4.92
C GLN A 164 4.05 -20.56 3.67
N THR A 165 2.81 -20.10 3.78
CA THR A 165 1.95 -19.90 2.62
C THR A 165 2.50 -18.74 1.78
N PRO A 166 2.92 -18.94 0.52
CA PRO A 166 2.97 -17.88 -0.47
C PRO A 166 1.56 -17.72 -1.07
N ASP A 167 1.09 -16.47 -1.10
CA ASP A 167 0.05 -15.91 -1.97
C ASP A 167 -1.27 -16.67 -2.17
N LEU A 168 -2.30 -16.19 -1.46
CA LEU A 168 -3.69 -16.29 -1.89
C LEU A 168 -3.93 -15.32 -3.06
N LEU A 169 -3.82 -15.83 -4.29
CA LEU A 169 -4.62 -15.35 -5.42
C LEU A 169 -5.33 -16.54 -6.05
N ALA A 170 -6.41 -16.98 -5.42
CA ALA A 170 -7.41 -17.78 -6.11
C ALA A 170 -8.15 -16.87 -7.09
N GLN A 171 -7.66 -16.82 -8.32
CA GLN A 171 -8.48 -16.47 -9.46
C GLN A 171 -9.60 -17.51 -9.62
N ASN A 172 -10.83 -16.99 -9.68
CA ASN A 172 -11.88 -17.34 -10.65
C ASN A 172 -12.46 -18.77 -10.74
N SER A 173 -13.80 -18.77 -10.61
CA SER A 173 -14.79 -19.45 -11.49
C SER A 173 -15.37 -20.81 -11.09
N GLY A 174 -16.71 -20.82 -11.02
CA GLY A 174 -17.56 -21.91 -11.49
C GLY A 174 -17.81 -23.03 -10.49
N PHE A 175 -18.88 -22.92 -9.68
CA PHE A 175 -20.22 -23.45 -9.98
C PHE A 175 -21.24 -22.86 -8.99
#